data_AF-A0A3C0B6S7-F1
#
_entry.id   AF-A0A3C0B6S7-F1
#
_cell.length_a   1.000
_cell.length_b   1.000
_cell.length_c   1.000
_cell.angle_alpha   90.00
_cell.angle_beta   90.00
_cell.angle_gamma   90.00
#
_symmetry.space_group_name_H-M   'P 1'
#
loop_
_entity.id
_entity.type
_entity.pdbx_description
1 polymer ?
#
loop_
_entity_poly.entity_id
_entity_poly.type
_entity_poly.pdbx_seq_one_letter_code
_entity_poly.pdbx_strand_id
1 'polypeptide(L)'
;MMKKIFGLWPELLWINDESLRTKTAETWKLALSKSVLTIEDLQKIPFTLLCGPDLQVSFMAHKRCVVQVAYESAKKMRMFFKDELPINMDHVIAGAILADVGKLLEYEIKDGKSCVGNYGKYLRHPFSGVSLAEQCGIPAEVCHIIAAHAGEGDLVKRSTEAYIVHH
;
A
#
# COMPACT_ATOMS: atom_id res chain seq x y z
N MET A 1 2.14 4.74 -19.18
CA MET A 1 2.35 4.32 -17.77
C MET A 1 1.04 4.18 -17.01
N MET A 2 0.18 5.20 -16.92
CA MET A 2 -1.07 5.14 -16.14
C MET A 2 -1.99 3.96 -16.47
N LYS A 3 -2.20 3.63 -17.76
CA LYS A 3 -2.96 2.44 -18.15
C LYS A 3 -2.44 1.14 -17.50
N LYS A 4 -1.12 1.00 -17.34
CA LYS A 4 -0.52 -0.15 -16.65
C LYS A 4 -0.81 -0.10 -15.14
N ILE A 5 -0.77 1.07 -14.52
CA ILE A 5 -1.12 1.25 -13.10
C ILE A 5 -2.58 0.87 -12.84
N PHE A 6 -3.52 1.31 -13.68
CA PHE A 6 -4.93 0.90 -13.58
C PHE A 6 -5.15 -0.58 -13.90
N GLY A 7 -4.25 -1.23 -14.64
CA GLY A 7 -4.27 -2.68 -14.82
C GLY A 7 -3.69 -3.44 -13.62
N LEU A 8 -2.72 -2.85 -12.92
CA LEU A 8 -2.16 -3.37 -11.67
C LEU A 8 -3.16 -3.24 -10.51
N TRP A 9 -3.86 -2.10 -10.47
CA TRP A 9 -4.80 -1.69 -9.44
C TRP A 9 -6.18 -1.32 -9.97
N PRO A 10 -6.96 -2.28 -10.50
CA PRO A 10 -8.39 -2.11 -10.75
C PRO A 10 -9.19 -1.44 -9.61
N GLU A 11 -8.83 -1.69 -8.35
CA GLU A 11 -9.45 -1.11 -7.15
C GLU A 11 -9.31 0.42 -7.06
N LEU A 12 -8.42 1.04 -7.84
CA LEU A 12 -8.40 2.51 -7.98
C LEU A 12 -9.76 3.05 -8.42
N LEU A 13 -10.51 2.31 -9.24
CA LEU A 13 -11.83 2.71 -9.71
C LEU A 13 -12.91 2.67 -8.61
N TRP A 14 -12.60 2.13 -7.44
CA TRP A 14 -13.50 2.12 -6.29
C TRP A 14 -13.40 3.39 -5.44
N ILE A 15 -12.33 4.18 -5.63
CA ILE A 15 -12.16 5.49 -5.02
C ILE A 15 -13.04 6.49 -5.78
N ASN A 16 -14.00 7.09 -5.07
CA ASN A 16 -14.97 8.02 -5.65
C ASN A 16 -14.38 9.42 -5.86
N ASP A 17 -13.58 9.90 -4.92
CA ASP A 17 -12.80 11.13 -5.07
C ASP A 17 -11.78 10.97 -6.21
N GLU A 18 -12.06 11.63 -7.34
CA GLU A 18 -11.24 11.54 -8.54
C GLU A 18 -9.82 12.10 -8.35
N SER A 19 -9.67 13.11 -7.48
CA SER A 19 -8.39 13.70 -7.13
C SER A 19 -7.58 12.70 -6.31
N LEU A 20 -8.16 12.11 -5.26
CA LEU A 20 -7.48 11.08 -4.46
C LEU A 20 -7.12 9.86 -5.30
N ARG A 21 -8.02 9.41 -6.18
CA ARG A 21 -7.77 8.30 -7.12
C ARG A 21 -6.57 8.58 -8.02
N THR A 22 -6.54 9.75 -8.65
CA THR A 22 -5.45 10.17 -9.52
C THR A 22 -4.12 10.23 -8.76
N LYS A 23 -4.12 10.85 -7.58
CA LYS A 23 -2.92 10.96 -6.74
C LYS A 23 -2.40 9.59 -6.28
N THR A 24 -3.30 8.69 -5.90
CA THR A 24 -2.96 7.30 -5.52
C THR A 24 -2.25 6.57 -6.67
N ALA A 25 -2.76 6.72 -7.89
CA ALA A 25 -2.15 6.14 -9.08
C ALA A 25 -0.80 6.81 -9.44
N GLU A 26 -0.69 8.13 -9.29
CA GLU A 26 0.57 8.86 -9.49
C GLU A 26 1.64 8.48 -8.45
N THR A 27 1.28 8.21 -7.19
CA THR A 27 2.22 7.69 -6.18
C THR A 27 2.83 6.36 -6.61
N TRP A 28 2.02 5.44 -7.14
CA TRP A 28 2.51 4.16 -7.67
C TRP A 28 3.40 4.33 -8.91
N LYS A 29 3.02 5.24 -9.81
CA LYS A 29 3.84 5.59 -10.98
C LYS A 29 5.18 6.19 -10.58
N LEU A 30 5.21 7.08 -9.59
CA LEU A 30 6.42 7.68 -9.05
C LEU A 30 7.32 6.62 -8.41
N ALA A 31 6.75 5.74 -7.58
CA ALA A 31 7.46 4.65 -6.94
C ALA A 31 8.14 3.72 -7.97
N LEU A 32 7.38 3.28 -8.99
CA LEU A 32 7.92 2.47 -10.09
C LEU A 32 9.01 3.19 -10.88
N SER A 33 8.89 4.51 -11.09
CA SER A 33 9.93 5.27 -11.79
C SER A 33 11.25 5.37 -11.02
N LYS A 34 11.22 5.16 -9.69
CA LYS A 34 12.38 5.17 -8.79
C LYS A 34 12.88 3.77 -8.45
N SER A 35 12.14 2.73 -8.81
CA SER A 35 12.43 1.35 -8.46
C SER A 35 13.27 0.66 -9.53
N VAL A 36 14.06 -0.32 -9.12
CA VAL A 36 14.65 -1.32 -10.03
C VAL A 36 13.63 -2.41 -10.40
N LEU A 37 12.53 -2.52 -9.65
CA LEU A 37 11.48 -3.52 -9.86
C LEU A 37 10.53 -3.08 -10.97
N THR A 38 10.19 -4.02 -11.85
CA THR A 38 9.15 -3.86 -12.86
C THR A 38 7.79 -4.36 -12.35
N ILE A 39 6.71 -4.04 -13.06
CA ILE A 39 5.37 -4.56 -12.74
C ILE A 39 5.36 -6.09 -12.79
N GLU A 40 6.10 -6.66 -13.74
CA GLU A 40 6.24 -8.10 -13.94
C GLU A 40 6.99 -8.76 -12.78
N ASP A 41 7.95 -8.06 -12.15
CA ASP A 41 8.63 -8.56 -10.94
C ASP A 41 7.69 -8.62 -9.75
N LEU A 42 6.81 -7.61 -9.58
CA LEU A 42 5.83 -7.58 -8.47
C LEU A 42 4.83 -8.76 -8.50
N GLN A 43 4.67 -9.41 -9.66
CA GLN A 43 3.86 -10.62 -9.81
C GLN A 43 4.61 -11.90 -9.40
N LYS A 44 5.93 -11.83 -9.21
CA LYS A 44 6.80 -12.99 -8.97
C LYS A 44 7.48 -12.96 -7.61
N ILE A 45 7.95 -11.79 -7.16
CA ILE A 45 8.65 -11.67 -5.88
C ILE A 45 7.70 -11.98 -4.72
N PRO A 46 8.19 -12.59 -3.62
CA PRO A 46 7.36 -12.83 -2.44
C PRO A 46 6.96 -11.51 -1.78
N PHE A 47 5.77 -11.49 -1.16
CA PHE A 47 5.29 -10.27 -0.47
C PHE A 47 6.13 -9.89 0.76
N THR A 48 6.84 -10.86 1.33
CA THR A 48 7.70 -10.71 2.51
C THR A 48 8.97 -11.52 2.34
N LEU A 49 10.07 -10.99 2.89
CA LEU A 49 11.36 -11.67 2.95
C LEU A 49 11.49 -12.57 4.20
N LEU A 50 10.47 -12.60 5.06
CA LEU A 50 10.54 -13.24 6.39
C LEU A 50 9.99 -14.67 6.44
N CYS A 51 9.19 -15.09 5.46
CA CYS A 51 8.45 -16.36 5.51
C CYS A 51 9.13 -17.52 4.75
N GLY A 52 10.43 -17.38 4.45
CA GLY A 52 11.21 -18.42 3.77
C GLY A 52 10.88 -18.59 2.27
N PRO A 53 11.61 -19.49 1.58
CA PRO A 53 11.53 -19.63 0.12
C PRO A 53 10.29 -20.40 -0.39
N ASP A 54 9.60 -21.14 0.48
CA ASP A 54 8.50 -22.03 0.06
C ASP A 54 7.18 -21.27 -0.13
N LEU A 55 7.07 -20.04 0.39
CA LEU A 55 5.90 -19.21 0.24
C LEU A 55 5.78 -18.64 -1.18
N GLN A 56 4.80 -19.16 -1.94
CA GLN A 56 4.56 -18.76 -3.34
C GLN A 56 3.61 -17.58 -3.52
N VAL A 57 3.23 -16.88 -2.44
CA VAL A 57 2.33 -15.74 -2.51
C VAL A 57 3.10 -14.51 -3.00
N SER A 58 2.78 -14.05 -4.21
CA SER A 58 3.42 -12.88 -4.80
C SER A 58 3.06 -11.60 -4.05
N PHE A 59 3.92 -10.59 -4.19
CA PHE A 59 3.70 -9.25 -3.67
C PHE A 59 2.32 -8.72 -4.10
N MET A 60 2.00 -8.77 -5.40
CA MET A 60 0.71 -8.28 -5.87
C MET A 60 -0.47 -9.12 -5.39
N ALA A 61 -0.35 -10.46 -5.32
CA ALA A 61 -1.44 -11.29 -4.81
C ALA A 61 -1.80 -10.93 -3.36
N HIS A 62 -0.77 -10.79 -2.50
CA HIS A 62 -0.96 -10.34 -1.12
C HIS A 62 -1.57 -8.95 -1.06
N LYS A 63 -1.02 -7.98 -1.80
CA LYS A 63 -1.48 -6.59 -1.72
C LYS A 63 -2.90 -6.39 -2.24
N ARG A 64 -3.29 -7.11 -3.28
CA ARG A 64 -4.67 -7.18 -3.77
C ARG A 64 -5.61 -7.75 -2.71
N CYS A 65 -5.20 -8.82 -2.02
CA CYS A 65 -5.95 -9.40 -0.91
C CYS A 65 -6.14 -8.38 0.23
N VAL A 66 -5.10 -7.65 0.64
CA VAL A 66 -5.18 -6.61 1.68
C VAL A 66 -6.23 -5.54 1.34
N VAL A 67 -6.25 -5.04 0.10
CA VAL A 67 -7.25 -4.03 -0.31
C VAL A 67 -8.68 -4.59 -0.24
N GLN A 68 -8.88 -5.83 -0.67
CA GLN A 68 -10.20 -6.49 -0.66
C GLN A 68 -10.70 -6.73 0.78
N VAL A 69 -9.82 -7.26 1.66
CA VAL A 69 -10.14 -7.49 3.07
C VAL A 69 -10.46 -6.18 3.78
N ALA A 70 -9.64 -5.15 3.60
CA ALA A 70 -9.87 -3.83 4.19
C ALA A 70 -11.21 -3.22 3.70
N TYR A 71 -11.49 -3.31 2.40
CA TYR A 71 -12.73 -2.81 1.80
C TYR A 71 -13.97 -3.52 2.34
N GLU A 72 -13.99 -4.86 2.37
CA GLU A 72 -15.14 -5.62 2.86
C GLU A 72 -15.32 -5.47 4.37
N SER A 73 -14.22 -5.42 5.14
CA SER A 73 -14.27 -5.13 6.58
C SER A 73 -14.87 -3.75 6.85
N ALA A 74 -14.39 -2.71 6.15
CA ALA A 74 -14.93 -1.36 6.27
C ALA A 74 -16.42 -1.30 5.93
N LYS A 75 -16.87 -2.00 4.88
CA LYS A 75 -18.30 -2.11 4.53
C LYS A 75 -19.12 -2.74 5.65
N LYS A 76 -18.64 -3.83 6.24
CA LYS A 76 -19.33 -4.48 7.36
C LYS A 76 -19.37 -3.58 8.58
N MET A 77 -18.26 -2.92 8.92
CA MET A 77 -18.21 -1.96 10.02
C MET A 77 -19.20 -0.81 9.82
N ARG A 78 -19.27 -0.21 8.62
CA ARG A 78 -20.27 0.83 8.30
C ARG A 78 -21.70 0.32 8.43
N MET A 79 -21.97 -0.92 8.03
CA MET A 79 -23.31 -1.52 8.14
C MET A 79 -23.77 -1.65 9.60
N PHE A 80 -22.88 -2.10 10.49
CA PHE A 80 -23.22 -2.36 11.90
C PHE A 80 -23.08 -1.13 12.80
N PHE A 81 -22.05 -0.32 12.59
CA PHE A 81 -21.70 0.80 13.47
C PHE A 81 -22.21 2.15 12.97
N LYS A 82 -22.53 2.28 11.67
CA LYS A 82 -23.16 3.47 11.07
C LYS A 82 -22.43 4.76 11.46
N ASP A 83 -23.16 5.75 11.96
CA ASP A 83 -22.65 7.08 12.29
C ASP A 83 -21.88 7.13 13.62
N GLU A 84 -21.98 6.08 14.45
CA GLU A 84 -21.19 5.96 15.69
C GLU A 84 -19.72 5.68 15.42
N LEU A 85 -19.41 5.12 14.24
CA LEU A 85 -18.05 4.94 13.76
C LEU A 85 -17.96 5.33 12.28
N PRO A 86 -17.85 6.63 11.97
CA PRO A 86 -17.71 7.08 10.59
C PRO A 86 -16.40 6.53 10.02
N ILE A 87 -16.49 5.97 8.81
CA ILE A 87 -15.35 5.40 8.06
C ILE A 87 -15.33 6.01 6.68
N ASN A 88 -14.20 6.61 6.31
CA ASN A 88 -13.97 7.09 4.96
C ASN A 88 -13.48 5.93 4.06
N MET A 89 -14.38 5.42 3.22
CA MET A 89 -14.08 4.30 2.31
C MET A 89 -12.97 4.60 1.32
N ASP A 90 -12.94 5.82 0.77
CA ASP A 90 -11.93 6.24 -0.19
C ASP A 90 -10.54 6.28 0.46
N HIS A 91 -10.46 6.69 1.74
CA HIS A 91 -9.22 6.68 2.51
C HIS A 91 -8.76 5.25 2.83
N VAL A 92 -9.68 4.33 3.19
CA VAL A 92 -9.34 2.91 3.41
C VAL A 92 -8.75 2.30 2.13
N ILE A 93 -9.41 2.49 0.98
CA ILE A 93 -8.97 1.92 -0.29
C ILE A 93 -7.61 2.52 -0.70
N ALA A 94 -7.47 3.84 -0.68
CA ALA A 94 -6.21 4.52 -1.02
C ALA A 94 -5.07 4.11 -0.08
N GLY A 95 -5.33 4.08 1.23
CA GLY A 95 -4.37 3.66 2.25
C GLY A 95 -3.93 2.21 2.07
N ALA A 96 -4.85 1.29 1.79
CA ALA A 96 -4.53 -0.11 1.55
C ALA A 96 -3.69 -0.32 0.27
N ILE A 97 -4.01 0.41 -0.81
CA ILE A 97 -3.24 0.40 -2.06
C ILE A 97 -1.82 0.93 -1.83
N LEU A 98 -1.66 1.96 -0.99
CA LEU A 98 -0.38 2.66 -0.79
C LEU A 98 0.47 2.11 0.36
N ALA A 99 -0.10 1.31 1.28
CA ALA A 99 0.57 0.87 2.50
C ALA A 99 2.00 0.33 2.27
N ASP A 100 2.18 -0.49 1.24
CA ASP A 100 3.48 -1.10 0.90
C ASP A 100 4.18 -0.46 -0.31
N VAL A 101 3.71 0.69 -0.81
CA VAL A 101 4.30 1.32 -2.02
C VAL A 101 5.79 1.64 -1.82
N GLY A 102 6.20 1.92 -0.58
CA GLY A 102 7.60 2.16 -0.22
C GLY A 102 8.52 0.94 -0.40
N LYS A 103 7.99 -0.29 -0.50
CA LYS A 103 8.80 -1.49 -0.75
C LYS A 103 9.47 -1.45 -2.12
N LEU A 104 8.93 -0.68 -3.07
CA LEU A 104 9.56 -0.46 -4.37
C LEU A 104 10.90 0.29 -4.27
N LEU A 105 11.11 1.04 -3.19
CA LEU A 105 12.38 1.70 -2.88
C LEU A 105 13.22 0.88 -1.90
N GLU A 106 12.59 0.02 -1.11
CA GLU A 106 13.25 -0.83 -0.13
C GLU A 106 13.93 -2.05 -0.77
N TYR A 107 13.32 -2.62 -1.81
CA TYR A 107 13.74 -3.89 -2.39
C TYR A 107 14.60 -3.71 -3.66
N GLU A 108 15.58 -4.61 -3.80
CA GLU A 108 16.40 -4.82 -5.00
C GLU A 108 16.31 -6.28 -5.44
N ILE A 109 16.78 -6.59 -6.65
CA ILE A 109 16.97 -7.97 -7.12
C ILE A 109 18.47 -8.27 -7.18
N LYS A 110 18.89 -9.35 -6.52
CA LYS A 110 20.25 -9.91 -6.60
C LYS A 110 20.16 -11.40 -6.86
N ASP A 111 20.90 -11.88 -7.86
CA ASP A 111 20.93 -13.28 -8.27
C ASP A 111 19.52 -13.88 -8.50
N GLY A 112 18.63 -13.07 -9.09
CA GLY A 112 17.24 -13.44 -9.37
C GLY A 112 16.31 -13.49 -8.15
N LYS A 113 16.76 -13.06 -6.97
CA LYS A 113 15.98 -13.03 -5.73
C LYS A 113 15.82 -11.61 -5.20
N SER A 114 14.65 -11.30 -4.65
CA SER A 114 14.40 -10.03 -3.97
C SER A 114 15.14 -9.96 -2.63
N CYS A 115 15.79 -8.83 -2.34
CA CYS A 115 16.46 -8.56 -1.07
C CYS A 115 16.29 -7.09 -0.65
N VAL A 116 16.60 -6.76 0.60
CA VAL A 116 16.66 -5.36 1.05
C VAL A 116 17.83 -4.66 0.37
N GLY A 117 17.52 -3.62 -0.40
CA GLY A 117 18.48 -2.76 -1.08
C GLY A 117 19.20 -1.79 -0.15
N ASN A 118 20.11 -0.98 -0.69
CA ASN A 118 20.87 -0.06 0.16
C ASN A 118 19.99 1.00 0.83
N TYR A 119 18.99 1.51 0.11
CA TYR A 119 18.03 2.48 0.64
C TYR A 119 17.22 1.91 1.82
N GLY A 120 16.75 0.67 1.68
CA GLY A 120 15.95 -0.03 2.70
C GLY A 120 16.67 -0.29 4.03
N LYS A 121 18.01 -0.25 4.04
CA LYS A 121 18.80 -0.32 5.29
C LYS A 121 18.63 0.91 6.17
N TYR A 122 18.32 2.06 5.58
CA TYR A 122 18.18 3.33 6.28
C TYR A 122 16.72 3.72 6.46
N LEU A 123 15.88 3.47 5.46
CA LEU A 123 14.48 3.91 5.41
C LEU A 123 13.56 2.75 5.03
N ARG A 124 12.77 2.29 6.00
CA ARG A 124 11.74 1.26 5.78
C ARG A 124 10.57 1.79 4.97
N HIS A 125 9.85 0.88 4.33
CA HIS A 125 8.72 1.17 3.44
C HIS A 125 7.58 2.02 4.02
N PRO A 126 7.26 2.02 5.33
CA PRO A 126 6.24 2.95 5.84
C PRO A 126 6.70 4.41 5.68
N PHE A 127 7.96 4.71 6.00
CA PHE A 127 8.51 6.07 5.88
C PHE A 127 8.68 6.49 4.42
N SER A 128 9.26 5.62 3.58
CA SER A 128 9.43 5.95 2.17
C SER A 128 8.10 5.99 1.42
N GLY A 129 7.12 5.19 1.82
CA GLY A 129 5.74 5.25 1.33
C GLY A 129 5.07 6.59 1.63
N VAL A 130 5.18 7.08 2.88
CA VAL A 130 4.69 8.42 3.24
C VAL A 130 5.38 9.49 2.40
N SER A 131 6.71 9.45 2.29
CA SER A 131 7.47 10.43 1.50
C SER A 131 7.03 10.47 0.03
N LEU A 132 6.73 9.33 -0.59
CA LEU A 132 6.19 9.26 -1.95
C LEU A 132 4.76 9.82 -2.02
N ALA A 133 3.93 9.47 -1.05
CA ALA A 133 2.54 9.91 -1.00
C ALA A 133 2.42 11.43 -0.85
N GLU A 134 3.20 12.04 0.04
CA GLU A 134 3.24 13.50 0.22
C GLU A 134 3.70 14.24 -1.03
N GLN A 135 4.70 13.72 -1.76
CA GLN A 135 5.13 14.28 -3.05
C GLN A 135 4.02 14.31 -4.09
N CYS A 136 3.08 13.36 -4.02
CA CYS A 136 1.91 13.29 -4.89
C CYS A 136 0.68 13.99 -4.30
N GLY A 137 0.81 14.67 -3.16
CA GLY A 137 -0.26 15.44 -2.51
C GLY A 137 -1.37 14.59 -1.90
N ILE A 138 -1.06 13.35 -1.49
CA ILE A 138 -1.95 12.50 -0.70
C ILE A 138 -2.22 13.17 0.66
N PRO A 139 -3.48 13.19 1.14
CA PRO A 139 -3.82 13.84 2.39
C PRO A 139 -3.24 13.09 3.62
N ALA A 140 -3.07 13.81 4.71
CA ALA A 140 -2.42 13.32 5.92
C ALA A 140 -3.10 12.07 6.51
N GLU A 141 -4.42 11.95 6.38
CA GLU A 141 -5.22 10.82 6.83
C GLU A 141 -4.81 9.52 6.12
N VAL A 142 -4.52 9.58 4.83
CA VAL A 142 -4.05 8.43 4.05
C VAL A 142 -2.57 8.18 4.32
N CYS A 143 -1.76 9.24 4.45
CA CYS A 143 -0.37 9.10 4.89
C CYS A 143 -0.26 8.44 6.27
N HIS A 144 -1.18 8.71 7.20
CA HIS A 144 -1.24 8.06 8.51
C HIS A 144 -1.48 6.55 8.40
N ILE A 145 -2.35 6.12 7.49
CA ILE A 145 -2.55 4.69 7.21
C ILE A 145 -1.24 4.06 6.72
N ILE A 146 -0.53 4.72 5.79
CA ILE A 146 0.77 4.23 5.29
C ILE A 146 1.81 4.19 6.42
N ALA A 147 1.87 5.19 7.29
CA ALA A 147 2.81 5.23 8.40
C ALA A 147 2.55 4.13 9.43
N ALA A 148 1.27 3.81 9.69
CA ALA A 148 0.86 3.00 10.82
C ALA A 148 0.37 1.57 10.48
N HIS A 149 0.41 1.15 9.21
CA HIS A 149 -0.04 -0.20 8.81
C HIS A 149 0.90 -1.33 9.30
N ALA A 150 2.16 -1.03 9.58
CA ALA A 150 3.17 -1.99 10.02
C ALA A 150 3.51 -1.82 11.51
N GLY A 151 4.65 -2.38 11.96
CA GLY A 151 5.09 -2.30 13.36
C GLY A 151 5.35 -0.88 13.86
N GLU A 152 5.69 0.05 12.96
CA GLU A 152 5.75 1.49 13.26
C GLU A 152 4.45 2.03 13.86
N GLY A 153 3.32 1.46 13.46
CA GLY A 153 2.00 1.80 13.99
C GLY A 153 1.82 1.45 15.47
N ASP A 154 2.64 0.58 16.06
CA ASP A 154 2.54 0.21 17.47
C ASP A 154 3.05 1.32 18.41
N LEU A 155 3.74 2.31 17.84
CA LEU A 155 4.26 3.48 18.54
C LEU A 155 3.33 4.70 18.43
N VAL A 156 2.22 4.59 17.70
CA VAL A 156 1.27 5.70 17.47
C VAL A 156 -0.17 5.24 17.63
N LYS A 157 -1.09 6.20 17.79
CA LYS A 157 -2.53 5.90 17.77
C LYS A 157 -3.02 5.77 16.33
N ARG A 158 -3.37 4.56 15.91
CA ARG A 158 -4.01 4.30 14.60
C ARG A 158 -5.37 4.99 14.53
N SER A 159 -5.70 5.57 13.36
CA SER A 159 -7.07 5.95 13.03
C SER A 159 -7.91 4.69 12.80
N THR A 160 -9.23 4.83 12.74
CA THR A 160 -10.14 3.74 12.40
C THR A 160 -9.74 3.07 11.09
N GLU A 161 -9.48 3.86 10.05
CA GLU A 161 -9.04 3.36 8.74
C GLU A 161 -7.68 2.66 8.81
N ALA A 162 -6.74 3.18 9.62
CA ALA A 162 -5.44 2.54 9.79
C ALA A 162 -5.55 1.19 10.52
N TYR A 163 -6.46 1.05 11.50
CA TYR A 163 -6.77 -0.25 12.11
C TYR A 163 -7.35 -1.24 11.10
N ILE A 164 -8.24 -0.78 10.22
CA ILE A 164 -8.84 -1.62 9.18
C ILE A 164 -7.79 -2.12 8.18
N VAL A 165 -6.81 -1.30 7.83
CA VAL A 165 -5.76 -1.68 6.86
C VAL A 165 -4.64 -2.50 7.49
N HIS A 166 -4.41 -2.35 8.80
CA HIS A 166 -3.41 -3.11 9.54
C HIS A 166 -3.77 -4.60 9.69
N HIS A 167 -5.06 -4.92 9.80
CA HIS A 167 -5.59 -6.28 10.04
C HIS A 167 -6.10 -6.95 8.76
#